data_AF-A0AA47EEX9-F1
#
_entry.id   AF-A0AA47EEX9-F1
#
_cell.length_a   1.000
_cell.length_b   1.000
_cell.length_c   1.000
_cell.angle_alpha   90.00
_cell.angle_beta   90.00
_cell.angle_gamma   90.00
#
_symmetry.space_group_name_H-M   'P 1'
#
loop_
_entity.id
_entity.type
_entity.pdbx_description
1 polymer ?
#
loop_
_entity_poly.entity_id
_entity_poly.type
_entity_poly.pdbx_seq_one_letter_code
_entity_poly.pdbx_strand_id
1 'polypeptide(L)' 'MENIKVVCSCLNVTVQDITNAIENGAKSFEEVQAVTKVGTGCGKCVDSVKELVAELLV' A
#
# COMPACT_ATOMS: atom_id res chain seq x y z
N MET A 1 11.66 -5.90 12.29
CA MET A 1 10.90 -5.54 11.07
C MET A 1 9.50 -5.16 11.54
N GLU A 2 9.21 -3.87 11.71
CA GLU A 2 7.89 -3.41 12.14
C GLU A 2 6.95 -3.31 10.93
N ASN A 3 6.38 -4.44 10.52
CA ASN A 3 5.49 -4.52 9.35
C ASN A 3 4.10 -3.90 9.60
N ILE A 4 3.83 -3.43 10.83
CA ILE A 4 2.53 -2.91 11.28
C ILE A 4 2.41 -1.39 11.11
N LYS A 5 3.41 -0.73 10.50
CA LYS A 5 3.40 0.74 10.31
C LYS A 5 2.23 1.15 9.42
N VAL A 6 1.41 2.08 9.89
CA VAL A 6 0.32 2.67 9.11
C VAL A 6 0.90 3.60 8.04
N VAL A 7 0.57 3.33 6.78
CA VAL A 7 0.95 4.14 5.61
C VAL A 7 -0.18 5.04 5.13
N CYS A 8 -1.43 4.71 5.45
CA CYS A 8 -2.59 5.56 5.18
C CYS A 8 -3.48 5.68 6.41
N SER A 9 -3.40 6.81 7.10
CA SER A 9 -4.21 7.08 8.30
C SER A 9 -5.71 7.26 8.01
N CYS A 10 -6.09 7.62 6.78
CA CYS A 10 -7.51 7.77 6.42
C CYS A 10 -8.26 6.45 6.38
N LEU A 11 -7.57 5.37 6.00
CA LEU A 11 -8.16 4.06 5.76
C LEU A 11 -7.50 2.96 6.61
N ASN A 12 -6.63 3.35 7.56
CA ASN A 12 -5.83 2.45 8.40
C ASN A 12 -5.10 1.35 7.61
N VAL A 13 -4.58 1.68 6.43
CA VAL A 13 -3.76 0.75 5.64
C VAL A 13 -2.34 0.73 6.19
N THR A 14 -1.80 -0.47 6.42
CA THR A 14 -0.46 -0.71 6.93
C THR A 14 0.49 -1.23 5.85
N VAL A 15 1.80 -1.24 6.14
CA VAL A 15 2.79 -1.90 5.27
C VAL A 15 2.43 -3.39 5.07
N GLN A 16 2.00 -4.09 6.13
CA GLN A 16 1.56 -5.49 6.03
C GLN A 16 0.40 -5.66 5.04
N ASP A 17 -0.57 -4.74 4.99
CA ASP A 17 -1.67 -4.81 4.03
C ASP A 17 -1.18 -4.68 2.58
N ILE A 18 -0.19 -3.81 2.34
CA ILE A 18 0.45 -3.66 1.03
C ILE A 18 1.21 -4.94 0.66
N THR A 19 2.01 -5.48 1.58
CA THR A 19 2.74 -6.74 1.39
C THR A 19 1.79 -7.89 1.09
N ASN A 20 0.72 -8.04 1.87
CA ASN A 20 -0.30 -9.06 1.65
C ASN A 20 -0.97 -8.91 0.27
N ALA A 21 -1.25 -7.68 -0.18
CA ALA A 21 -1.81 -7.47 -1.51
C ALA A 21 -0.87 -7.94 -2.63
N ILE A 22 0.43 -7.67 -2.49
CA ILE A 22 1.47 -8.12 -3.42
C ILE A 22 1.64 -9.64 -3.41
N GLU A 23 1.71 -10.24 -2.22
CA GLU A 23 1.78 -11.71 -2.05
C GLU A 23 0.56 -12.43 -2.63
N ASN A 24 -0.61 -11.79 -2.58
CA ASN A 24 -1.84 -12.28 -3.22
C ASN A 24 -1.93 -11.96 -4.72
N GLY A 25 -0.88 -11.39 -5.31
CA GLY A 25 -0.73 -11.27 -6.77
C GLY A 25 -0.84 -9.88 -7.33
N ALA A 26 -1.00 -8.82 -6.51
CA ALA A 26 -0.96 -7.45 -7.02
C ALA A 26 0.45 -7.13 -7.59
N LYS A 27 0.50 -6.62 -8.81
CA LYS A 27 1.75 -6.29 -9.55
C LYS A 27 1.94 -4.81 -9.85
N SER A 28 1.06 -3.96 -9.31
CA SER A 28 1.09 -2.52 -9.53
C SER A 28 0.50 -1.77 -8.34
N PHE A 29 0.80 -0.47 -8.23
CA PHE A 29 0.16 0.40 -7.25
C PHE A 29 -1.37 0.40 -7.41
N GLU A 30 -1.84 0.42 -8.67
CA GLU A 30 -3.25 0.43 -9.02
C GLU A 30 -3.96 -0.84 -8.52
N GLU A 31 -3.34 -2.01 -8.65
CA GLU A 31 -3.86 -3.27 -8.13
C GLU A 31 -3.85 -3.29 -6.59
N VAL A 32 -2.77 -2.82 -5.97
CA VAL A 32 -2.71 -2.67 -4.51
C VAL A 32 -3.80 -1.73 -4.01
N GLN A 33 -4.02 -0.60 -4.70
CA GLN A 33 -5.09 0.34 -4.40
C GLN A 33 -6.49 -0.27 -4.60
N ALA A 34 -6.68 -1.11 -5.62
CA ALA A 34 -7.95 -1.78 -5.85
C ALA A 34 -8.35 -2.67 -4.66
N VAL A 35 -7.38 -3.36 -4.05
CA VAL A 35 -7.57 -4.27 -2.91
C VAL A 35 -7.66 -3.52 -1.57
N THR A 36 -6.69 -2.65 -1.28
CA THR A 36 -6.54 -2.00 0.04
C THR A 36 -7.27 -0.67 0.16
N LYS A 37 -7.74 -0.11 -0.97
CA LYS A 37 -8.28 1.26 -1.09
C LYS A 37 -7.26 2.37 -0.76
N VAL A 38 -5.98 2.05 -0.60
CA VAL A 38 -4.96 3.03 -0.23
C VAL A 38 -4.95 4.24 -1.19
N GLY A 39 -4.87 5.45 -0.62
CA GLY A 39 -4.80 6.68 -1.41
C GLY A 39 -6.13 7.21 -1.96
N THR A 40 -7.26 6.49 -1.82
CA THR A 40 -8.58 6.98 -2.31
C THR A 40 -9.29 7.96 -1.34
N GLY A 41 -8.69 8.23 -0.17
CA GLY A 41 -9.19 9.20 0.81
C GLY A 41 -8.69 10.61 0.54
N CYS A 42 -7.72 11.08 1.33
CA CYS A 42 -7.16 12.44 1.18
C CYS A 42 -5.99 12.56 0.20
N GLY A 43 -5.50 11.45 -0.37
CA GLY A 43 -4.39 11.43 -1.33
C GLY A 43 -2.97 11.65 -0.78
N LYS A 44 -2.80 12.13 0.47
CA LYS A 44 -1.49 12.51 1.03
C LYS A 44 -0.43 11.38 1.08
N CYS A 45 -0.87 10.13 1.08
CA CYS A 45 0.02 8.96 1.15
C CYS A 45 0.35 8.38 -0.24
N VAL A 46 -0.26 8.89 -1.32
CA VAL A 46 -0.19 8.26 -2.66
C VAL A 46 1.26 8.14 -3.14
N ASP A 47 2.03 9.22 -3.08
CA ASP A 47 3.41 9.20 -3.59
C ASP A 47 4.30 8.26 -2.77
N SER A 48 4.24 8.34 -1.43
CA SER A 48 5.00 7.44 -0.55
C SER A 48 4.61 5.97 -0.69
N VAL A 49 3.34 5.67 -0.98
CA VAL A 49 2.88 4.29 -1.17
C VAL A 49 3.27 3.77 -2.55
N LYS A 50 3.31 4.62 -3.58
CA LYS A 50 3.84 4.24 -4.90
C LYS A 50 5.31 3.83 -4.82
N GLU A 51 6.13 4.61 -4.12
CA GLU A 51 7.53 4.27 -3.85
C GLU A 51 7.65 2.94 -3.10
N LEU A 52 6.90 2.77 -2.02
CA LEU A 52 6.87 1.53 -1.25
C LEU A 52 6.46 0.31 -2.10
N VAL A 53 5.42 0.44 -2.92
CA VAL A 53 4.98 -0.66 -3.80
C VAL A 53 6.06 -1.01 -4.82
N ALA A 54 6.74 -0.01 -5.39
CA ALA A 54 7.86 -0.25 -6.31
C ALA A 54 9.03 -0.96 -5.62
N GLU A 55 9.37 -0.59 -4.37
CA GLU A 55 10.40 -1.24 -3.56
C GLU A 55 10.05 -2.67 -3.13
N LEU A 56 8.77 -3.03 -3.07
CA LEU A 56 8.31 -4.37 -2.67
C LEU A 56 8.11 -5.33 -3.85
N LEU A 57 8.07 -4.83 -5.09
CA LEU A 57 7.84 -5.63 -6.30
C LEU A 57 9.13 -6.09 -7.01
N VAL A 58 10.31 -5.75 -6.47
CA VAL A 58 11.63 -6.12 -7.01
C VAL A 58 11.98 -7.58 -6.79
#